data_AF-A0A7W1J7L4-F1
#
_entry.id   AF-A0A7W1J7L4-F1
#
_cell.length_a   1.000
_cell.length_b   1.000
_cell.length_c   1.000
_cell.angle_alpha   90.00
_cell.angle_beta   90.00
_cell.angle_gamma   90.00
#
_symmetry.space_group_name_H-M   'P 1'
#
loop_
_entity.id
_entity.type
_entity.pdbx_description
1 polymer ?
#
loop_
_entity_poly.entity_id
_entity_poly.type
_entity_poly.pdbx_seq_one_letter_code
_entity_poly.pdbx_strand_id
1 'polypeptide(L)'
;MKKIYTLILTSAFALLQVTGNAVTINVSANSNNTFTPNTFSAVVGDVVVWTNAGGAHNVKSITTPLNSVPAGAAAINSADPLTTYSYTITVAGSYGY
;
A
#
# COMPACT_ATOMS: atom_id res chain seq x y z
N MET A 1 38.05 -13.35 -15.08
CA MET A 1 37.40 -12.18 -15.73
C MET A 1 35.88 -12.17 -15.55
N LYS A 2 35.11 -13.23 -15.88
CA LYS A 2 33.64 -13.26 -15.75
C LYS A 2 33.09 -12.92 -14.35
N LYS A 3 33.76 -13.38 -13.27
CA LYS A 3 33.36 -13.15 -11.87
C LYS A 3 33.45 -11.67 -11.43
N ILE A 4 34.35 -10.90 -12.05
CA ILE A 4 34.55 -9.47 -11.74
C ILE A 4 33.39 -8.64 -12.31
N TYR A 5 32.93 -8.95 -13.52
CA TYR A 5 31.76 -8.29 -14.11
C TYR A 5 30.48 -8.58 -13.33
N THR A 6 30.28 -9.82 -12.85
CA THR A 6 29.14 -10.16 -11.99
C THR A 6 29.15 -9.36 -10.69
N LEU A 7 30.32 -9.22 -10.05
CA LEU A 7 30.47 -8.47 -8.80
C LEU A 7 30.21 -6.97 -8.97
N ILE A 8 30.68 -6.39 -10.08
CA ILE A 8 30.46 -4.98 -10.43
C ILE A 8 28.98 -4.72 -10.73
N LEU A 9 28.31 -5.63 -11.44
CA LEU A 9 26.90 -5.47 -11.80
C LEU A 9 25.98 -5.55 -10.56
N THR A 10 26.26 -6.45 -9.61
CA THR A 10 25.50 -6.56 -8.36
C THR A 10 25.73 -5.38 -7.42
N SER A 11 26.95 -4.83 -7.37
CA SER A 11 27.26 -3.68 -6.52
C SER A 11 26.70 -2.37 -7.08
N ALA A 12 26.65 -2.21 -8.41
CA ALA A 12 25.98 -1.08 -9.05
C ALA A 12 24.46 -1.05 -8.76
N PHE A 13 23.81 -2.22 -8.65
CA PHE A 13 22.38 -2.30 -8.33
C PHE A 13 22.07 -1.95 -6.86
N ALA A 14 23.00 -2.22 -5.94
CA ALA A 14 22.83 -1.91 -4.51
C ALA A 14 22.99 -0.40 -4.18
N LEU A 15 23.61 0.37 -5.07
CA LEU A 15 23.86 1.81 -4.88
C LEU A 15 22.73 2.70 -5.39
N LEU A 16 21.77 2.16 -6.14
CA LEU A 16 20.54 2.84 -6.55
C LEU A 16 19.51 2.78 -5.42
N GLN A 17 19.81 3.43 -4.31
CA GLN A 17 18.84 3.64 -3.23
C GLN A 17 17.86 4.72 -3.70
N VAL A 18 16.65 4.32 -4.13
CA VAL A 18 15.58 5.27 -4.46
C VAL A 18 15.09 5.89 -3.16
N THR A 19 15.52 7.13 -2.87
CA THR A 19 14.99 7.91 -1.75
C THR A 19 13.63 8.49 -2.15
N GLY A 20 12.56 7.72 -1.97
CA GLY A 20 11.20 8.25 -2.03
C GLY A 20 10.89 9.03 -0.76
N ASN A 21 10.38 10.25 -0.88
CA ASN A 21 9.73 10.89 0.26
C ASN A 21 8.38 10.20 0.47
N ALA A 22 8.01 9.92 1.72
CA ALA A 22 6.68 9.44 2.05
C ALA A 22 5.63 10.42 1.53
N VAL A 23 4.66 9.92 0.77
CA VAL A 23 3.54 10.71 0.25
C VAL A 23 2.21 10.25 0.85
N THR A 24 1.21 11.13 0.78
CA THR A 24 -0.17 10.79 1.09
C THR A 24 -0.92 10.41 -0.18
N ILE A 25 -1.48 9.19 -0.19
CA ILE A 25 -2.32 8.67 -1.28
C ILE A 25 -3.78 8.77 -0.84
N ASN A 26 -4.58 9.54 -1.58
CA ASN A 26 -5.99 9.73 -1.26
C ASN A 26 -6.87 8.77 -2.06
N VAL A 27 -7.74 8.04 -1.37
CA VAL A 27 -8.71 7.10 -1.93
C VAL A 27 -10.12 7.54 -1.53
N SER A 28 -10.99 7.74 -2.50
CA SER A 28 -12.39 8.06 -2.26
C SER A 28 -13.22 6.78 -2.21
N ALA A 29 -14.03 6.61 -1.16
CA ALA A 29 -15.06 5.57 -1.09
C ALA A 29 -16.37 6.16 -1.63
N ASN A 30 -16.80 5.67 -2.79
CA ASN A 30 -17.93 6.18 -3.55
C ASN A 30 -19.22 5.44 -3.21
N SER A 31 -20.35 6.13 -3.34
CA SER A 31 -21.70 5.64 -3.00
C SER A 31 -22.17 4.34 -3.68
N ASN A 32 -21.48 3.88 -4.72
CA ASN A 32 -21.72 2.62 -5.40
C ASN A 32 -20.85 1.45 -4.88
N ASN A 33 -20.32 1.55 -3.66
CA ASN A 33 -19.41 0.55 -3.07
C ASN A 33 -18.12 0.35 -3.88
N THR A 34 -17.53 1.44 -4.38
CA THR A 34 -16.26 1.41 -5.09
C THR A 34 -15.24 2.36 -4.47
N PHE A 35 -13.96 2.10 -4.71
CA PHE A 35 -12.86 2.95 -4.32
C PHE A 35 -12.18 3.58 -5.54
N THR A 36 -11.84 4.87 -5.47
CA THR A 36 -11.10 5.58 -6.52
C THR A 36 -9.87 6.29 -5.95
N PRO A 37 -8.64 5.97 -6.41
CA PRO A 37 -8.33 4.85 -7.30
C PRO A 37 -8.60 3.49 -6.63
N ASN A 38 -8.88 2.46 -7.44
CA ASN A 38 -9.08 1.09 -6.95
C ASN A 38 -7.77 0.29 -6.85
N THR A 39 -6.72 0.73 -7.54
CA THR A 39 -5.36 0.16 -7.46
C THR A 39 -4.34 1.28 -7.59
N PHE A 40 -3.24 1.20 -6.85
CA PHE A 40 -2.13 2.13 -6.93
C PHE A 40 -0.82 1.44 -6.50
N SER A 41 0.31 2.05 -6.84
CA SER A 41 1.62 1.67 -6.30
C SER A 41 2.01 2.67 -5.20
N ALA A 42 2.71 2.17 -4.20
CA ALA A 42 3.18 2.95 -3.05
C ALA A 42 4.54 2.42 -2.59
N VAL A 43 5.27 3.24 -1.85
CA VAL A 43 6.53 2.85 -1.21
C VAL A 43 6.34 2.71 0.30
N VAL A 44 7.21 1.91 0.93
CA VAL A 44 7.26 1.84 2.39
C VAL A 44 7.50 3.25 2.95
N GLY A 45 6.64 3.68 3.87
CA GLY A 45 6.60 5.03 4.40
C GLY A 45 5.37 5.83 3.96
N ASP A 46 4.75 5.51 2.82
CA ASP A 46 3.55 6.20 2.33
C ASP A 46 2.35 6.01 3.26
N VAL A 47 1.45 6.99 3.25
CA VAL A 47 0.19 6.97 4.00
C VAL A 47 -0.97 6.94 3.04
N VAL A 48 -1.78 5.90 3.10
CA VAL A 48 -3.05 5.81 2.35
C VAL A 48 -4.16 6.36 3.22
N VAL A 49 -4.96 7.27 2.68
CA VAL A 49 -6.10 7.89 3.34
C VAL A 49 -7.37 7.60 2.55
N TRP A 50 -8.30 6.87 3.15
CA TRP A 50 -9.63 6.67 2.61
C TRP A 50 -10.60 7.69 3.18
N THR A 51 -11.38 8.34 2.32
CA THR A 51 -12.44 9.28 2.72
C THR A 51 -13.77 8.83 2.16
N ASN A 52 -14.79 8.75 3.01
CA ASN A 52 -16.15 8.43 2.59
C ASN A 52 -16.77 9.63 1.86
N ALA A 53 -17.08 9.46 0.58
CA ALA A 53 -17.71 10.48 -0.26
C ALA A 53 -19.23 10.24 -0.47
N GLY A 54 -19.80 9.21 0.16
CA GLY A 54 -21.23 8.95 0.20
C GLY A 54 -21.54 7.48 0.44
N GLY A 55 -22.66 7.16 1.08
CA GLY A 55 -23.02 5.79 1.45
C GLY A 55 -22.44 5.36 2.80
N ALA A 56 -22.75 4.13 3.22
CA ALA A 56 -22.14 3.49 4.38
C ALA A 56 -20.99 2.60 3.91
N HIS A 57 -19.76 3.02 4.19
CA HIS A 57 -18.55 2.29 3.79
C HIS A 57 -17.72 1.91 5.00
N ASN A 58 -17.00 0.82 4.87
CA ASN A 58 -15.83 0.49 5.67
C ASN A 58 -14.69 0.13 4.72
N VAL A 59 -13.46 0.02 5.24
CA VAL A 59 -12.30 -0.48 4.51
C VAL A 59 -11.76 -1.65 5.31
N LYS A 60 -11.66 -2.82 4.68
CA LYS A 60 -11.26 -4.02 5.37
C LYS A 60 -10.40 -4.89 4.47
N SER A 61 -9.27 -5.33 5.01
CA SER A 61 -8.42 -6.36 4.42
C SER A 61 -9.27 -7.56 3.99
N ILE A 62 -9.31 -7.85 2.69
CA ILE A 62 -10.05 -8.97 2.10
C ILE A 62 -9.51 -10.30 2.65
N THR A 63 -10.39 -11.13 3.21
CA THR A 63 -9.99 -12.38 3.89
C THR A 63 -9.75 -13.57 2.95
N THR A 64 -9.87 -13.39 1.63
CA THR A 64 -9.72 -14.47 0.65
C THR A 64 -9.12 -13.99 -0.69
N PRO A 65 -8.08 -14.66 -1.21
CA PRO A 65 -7.33 -15.75 -0.58
C PRO A 65 -6.39 -15.15 0.48
N LEU A 66 -6.34 -15.76 1.67
CA LEU A 66 -5.65 -15.33 2.88
C LEU A 66 -4.48 -14.33 2.70
N ASN A 67 -4.49 -13.28 3.53
CA ASN A 67 -3.42 -12.27 3.68
C ASN A 67 -3.45 -11.14 2.65
N SER A 68 -4.51 -10.34 2.63
CA SER A 68 -4.52 -9.11 1.86
C SER A 68 -3.66 -7.99 2.48
N VAL A 69 -2.78 -8.32 3.41
CA VAL A 69 -1.65 -7.48 3.82
C VAL A 69 -0.41 -8.37 3.94
N PRO A 70 0.80 -7.88 3.63
CA PRO A 70 2.03 -8.66 3.77
C PRO A 70 2.26 -9.16 5.20
N ALA A 71 2.94 -10.31 5.35
CA ALA A 71 3.30 -10.83 6.67
C ALA A 71 4.14 -9.80 7.45
N GLY A 72 3.76 -9.53 8.70
CA GLY A 72 4.37 -8.51 9.55
C GLY A 72 3.79 -7.10 9.40
N ALA A 73 2.87 -6.88 8.45
CA ALA A 73 2.11 -5.64 8.35
C ALA A 73 0.89 -5.65 9.29
N ALA A 74 0.48 -4.46 9.76
CA ALA A 74 -0.80 -4.30 10.44
C ALA A 74 -1.96 -4.53 9.46
N ALA A 75 -3.07 -5.08 9.93
CA ALA A 75 -4.26 -5.23 9.09
C ALA A 75 -4.93 -3.87 8.83
N ILE A 76 -5.43 -3.68 7.61
CA ILE A 76 -6.29 -2.55 7.24
C ILE A 76 -7.70 -2.89 7.72
N ASN A 77 -8.18 -2.25 8.79
CA ASN A 77 -9.51 -2.46 9.34
C ASN A 77 -10.05 -1.13 9.89
N SER A 78 -10.90 -0.44 9.13
CA SER A 78 -11.63 0.72 9.64
C SER A 78 -12.81 0.29 10.51
N ALA A 79 -13.28 1.19 11.37
CA ALA A 79 -14.62 1.07 11.94
C ALA A 79 -15.68 1.33 10.86
N ASP A 80 -16.91 0.91 11.13
CA ASP A 80 -18.10 1.15 10.29
C ASP A 80 -19.09 2.06 11.05
N PRO A 81 -19.64 3.13 10.44
CA PRO A 81 -19.32 3.67 9.12
C PRO A 81 -18.05 4.55 9.11
N LEU A 82 -17.28 4.43 8.04
CA LEU A 82 -16.10 5.21 7.76
C LEU A 82 -16.47 6.68 7.50
N THR A 83 -15.75 7.60 8.13
CA THR A 83 -15.64 9.00 7.68
C THR A 83 -14.30 9.19 6.97
N THR A 84 -13.22 8.91 7.71
CA THR A 84 -11.84 8.91 7.21
C THR A 84 -11.05 7.81 7.91
N TYR A 85 -10.14 7.14 7.20
CA TYR A 85 -9.23 6.14 7.75
C TYR A 85 -7.86 6.28 7.10
N SER A 86 -6.79 6.16 7.88
CA SER A 86 -5.43 6.23 7.38
C SER A 86 -4.66 4.96 7.71
N TYR A 87 -3.76 4.57 6.80
CA TYR A 87 -2.88 3.42 6.95
C TYR A 87 -1.49 3.76 6.45
N THR A 88 -0.47 3.57 7.29
CA THR A 88 0.93 3.73 6.90
C THR A 88 1.51 2.41 6.42
N ILE A 89 2.10 2.40 5.24
CA ILE A 89 2.71 1.21 4.66
C ILE A 89 4.08 0.99 5.31
N THR A 90 4.21 -0.08 6.08
CA THR A 90 5.46 -0.41 6.78
C THR A 90 6.18 -1.62 6.22
N VAL A 91 5.51 -2.41 5.37
CA VAL A 91 6.04 -3.65 4.79
C VAL A 91 5.78 -3.64 3.28
N ALA A 92 6.80 -3.97 2.49
CA ALA A 92 6.63 -4.09 1.05
C ALA A 92 5.80 -5.35 0.70
N GLY A 93 4.85 -5.19 -0.21
CA GLY A 93 4.06 -6.30 -0.76
C GLY A 93 2.71 -5.84 -1.26
N SER A 94 1.83 -6.80 -1.57
CA SER A 94 0.49 -6.52 -2.08
C SER A 94 -0.52 -6.37 -0.94
N TYR A 95 -1.30 -5.30 -1.01
CA TYR A 95 -2.39 -5.00 -0.08
C TYR A 95 -3.72 -5.08 -0.84
N GLY A 96 -4.69 -5.82 -0.31
CA GLY A 96 -6.08 -5.83 -0.77
C GLY A 96 -6.99 -5.35 0.36
N TYR A 97 -7.98 -4.52 0.03
CA TYR A 97 -8.86 -3.86 0.98
C TYR A 97 -10.26 -3.61 0.39
#